data_AF-A0A9D9JZV9-F1
#
_entry.id   AF-A0A9D9JZV9-F1
#
_cell.length_a   1.000
_cell.length_b   1.000
_cell.length_c   1.000
_cell.angle_alpha   90.00
_cell.angle_beta   90.00
_cell.angle_gamma   90.00
#
_symmetry.space_group_name_H-M   'P 1'
#
loop_
_entity.id
_entity.type
_entity.pdbx_description
1 polymer ?
#
loop_
_entity_poly.entity_id
_entity_poly.type
_entity_poly.pdbx_seq_one_letter_code
_entity_poly.pdbx_strand_id
1 'polypeptide(L)' 'MIRVTPRNRRLIALVDQLLDEELSRLSVDSQNDGVSLSPSARAAVIEIVTRTIERVAREKMTAHLCKRASAS' A
#
# COMPACT_ATOMS: atom_id res chain seq x y z
N MET A 1 6.24 -20.64 0.45
CA MET A 1 6.16 -19.23 0.90
C MET A 1 6.44 -18.33 -0.28
N ILE A 2 5.43 -17.65 -0.83
CA ILE A 2 5.65 -16.65 -1.88
C ILE A 2 6.24 -15.42 -1.20
N ARG A 3 7.54 -15.19 -1.34
CA ARG A 3 8.16 -13.93 -0.94
C ARG A 3 7.80 -12.91 -2.01
N VAL A 4 6.68 -12.21 -1.83
CA VAL A 4 6.35 -11.03 -2.63
C VAL A 4 7.23 -9.91 -2.10
N THR A 5 8.48 -9.86 -2.55
CA THR A 5 9.34 -8.70 -2.29
C THR A 5 8.80 -7.57 -3.14
N PRO A 6 8.27 -6.47 -2.57
CA PRO A 6 7.84 -5.34 -3.37
C PRO A 6 9.07 -4.79 -4.06
N ARG A 7 9.05 -4.75 -5.39
CA ARG A 7 10.21 -4.34 -6.21
C ARG A 7 10.60 -2.87 -5.97
N ASN A 8 9.72 -2.12 -5.30
CA ASN A 8 9.78 -0.68 -5.17
C ASN A 8 10.11 -0.27 -3.72
N ARG A 9 11.41 -0.28 -3.36
CA ARG A 9 11.90 0.06 -2.00
C ARG A 9 11.39 1.41 -1.48
N ARG A 10 11.19 2.38 -2.37
CA ARG A 10 10.64 3.70 -2.03
C ARG A 10 9.18 3.63 -1.57
N LEU A 11 8.37 2.78 -2.20
CA LEU A 11 6.98 2.57 -1.80
C LEU A 11 6.90 1.92 -0.41
N ILE A 12 7.77 0.94 -0.14
CA ILE A 12 7.85 0.28 1.17
C ILE A 12 8.10 1.32 2.27
N ALA A 13 9.14 2.14 2.11
CA ALA A 13 9.48 3.16 3.09
C ALA A 13 8.36 4.17 3.32
N LEU A 14 7.66 4.59 2.26
CA LEU A 14 6.51 5.49 2.37
C LEU A 14 5.34 4.85 3.12
N VAL A 15 5.03 3.58 2.84
CA VAL A 15 3.95 2.86 3.52
C VAL A 15 4.32 2.64 5.00
N ASP A 16 5.57 2.32 5.30
CA ASP A 16 6.03 2.19 6.68
C ASP A 16 5.92 3.51 7.46
N GLN A 17 6.33 4.63 6.87
CA GLN A 17 6.19 5.96 7.50
C GLN A 17 4.72 6.33 7.74
N LEU A 18 3.84 6.10 6.76
CA LEU A 18 2.41 6.36 6.92
C LEU A 18 1.78 5.46 8.00
N LEU A 19 2.21 4.20 8.08
CA LEU A 19 1.78 3.32 9.16
C LEU A 19 2.22 3.85 10.53
N ASP A 20 3.45 4.35 10.66
CA ASP A 20 3.93 4.95 11.92
C ASP A 20 3.13 6.20 12.30
N GLU A 21 2.81 7.05 11.33
CA GLU A 21 2.00 8.26 11.55
C GLU A 21 0.57 7.91 12.01
N GLU A 22 -0.09 6.96 11.35
CA GLU A 22 -1.45 6.56 11.72
C GLU A 22 -1.49 5.85 13.08
N LEU A 23 -0.52 4.98 13.38
CA LEU A 23 -0.40 4.35 14.70
C LEU A 23 -0.13 5.39 15.79
N SER A 24 0.70 6.40 15.51
CA SER A 24 0.95 7.50 16.43
C SER A 24 -0.33 8.29 16.71
N ARG A 25 -1.14 8.62 15.69
CA ARG A 25 -2.43 9.31 15.88
C ARG A 25 -3.40 8.51 16.75
N LEU A 26 -3.52 7.20 16.49
CA LEU A 26 -4.38 6.31 17.28
C LEU A 26 -3.92 6.20 18.75
N SER A 27 -2.62 6.35 19.01
CA SER A 27 -2.08 6.31 20.38
C SER A 27 -2.38 7.56 21.21
N VAL A 28 -2.66 8.71 20.58
CA VAL A 28 -2.98 9.96 21.31
C VAL A 28 -4.41 9.93 21.86
N ASP A 29 -5.31 9.19 21.22
CA ASP A 29 -6.73 9.11 21.59
C ASP A 29 -7.08 7.98 22.58
N SER A 30 -6.12 7.15 22.98
CA SER A 30 -6.37 6.05 23.91
C SER A 30 -5.20 5.87 24.87
N GLN A 31 -5.48 5.81 26.17
CA GLN A 31 -4.57 5.36 27.23
C GLN A 31 -4.21 3.86 27.09
N ASN A 32 -4.06 3.38 25.86
CA ASN A 32 -3.87 1.99 25.52
C ASN A 32 -2.43 1.86 25.01
N ASP A 33 -1.67 0.97 25.65
CA ASP A 33 -0.27 0.66 25.36
C ASP A 33 0.07 0.76 23.86
N GLY A 34 1.16 1.46 23.56
CA GLY A 34 1.61 1.85 22.22
C GLY A 34 1.24 0.83 21.15
N VAL A 35 0.21 1.17 20.36
CA VAL A 35 -0.32 0.29 19.32
C VAL A 35 0.75 0.15 18.25
N SER A 36 1.45 -0.98 18.26
CA SER A 36 2.46 -1.33 17.28
C SER A 36 2.00 -2.54 16.49
N LEU A 37 2.06 -2.45 15.17
CA LEU A 37 1.82 -3.59 14.30
C LEU A 37 3.00 -4.55 14.36
N SER A 38 2.69 -5.85 14.43
CA SER A 38 3.71 -6.88 14.28
C SER A 38 4.39 -6.79 12.90
N PRO A 39 5.65 -7.26 12.77
CA PRO A 39 6.36 -7.21 11.48
C PRO A 39 5.62 -7.93 10.34
N SER A 40 4.89 -9.01 10.66
CA SER A 40 4.08 -9.74 9.68
C SER A 40 2.84 -8.94 9.23
N ALA A 41 2.19 -8.23 10.15
CA ALA A 41 1.07 -7.35 9.83
C ALA A 41 1.52 -6.18 8.93
N ARG A 42 2.67 -5.55 9.24
CA ARG A 42 3.25 -4.51 8.38
C ARG A 42 3.54 -5.01 6.97
N ALA A 43 4.19 -6.17 6.86
CA ALA A 43 4.49 -6.78 5.56
C ALA A 43 3.22 -7.05 4.73
N ALA A 44 2.15 -7.51 5.38
CA ALA A 44 0.86 -7.74 4.72
C ALA A 44 0.24 -6.43 4.19
N VAL A 45 0.28 -5.35 4.97
CA VAL A 45 -0.20 -4.03 4.51
C VAL A 45 0.59 -3.55 3.30
N ILE A 46 1.92 -3.63 3.34
CA ILE A 46 2.79 -3.23 2.23
C ILE A 46 2.46 -4.04 0.97
N GLU A 47 2.23 -5.35 1.10
CA GLU A 47 1.85 -6.22 -0.02
C GLU A 47 0.51 -5.80 -0.63
N ILE A 48 -0.50 -5.54 0.21
CA ILE A 48 -1.83 -5.10 -0.23
C ILE A 48 -1.76 -3.76 -0.97
N VAL A 49 -1.04 -2.78 -0.42
CA VAL A 49 -0.88 -1.46 -1.05
C VAL A 49 -0.16 -1.59 -2.39
N THR A 50 0.90 -2.39 -2.45
CA THR A 50 1.64 -2.64 -3.68
C THR A 50 0.73 -3.25 -4.76
N ARG A 51 -0.01 -4.31 -4.43
CA ARG A 51 -0.94 -4.96 -5.37
C ARG A 51 -2.05 -4.03 -5.83
N THR A 52 -2.55 -3.18 -4.93
CA THR A 52 -3.57 -2.17 -5.24
C THR A 52 -3.05 -1.14 -6.23
N ILE A 53 -1.85 -0.59 -6.00
CA ILE A 53 -1.23 0.38 -6.92
C ILE A 53 -1.02 -0.24 -8.29
N GLU A 54 -0.49 -1.46 -8.35
CA GLU A 54 -0.29 -2.17 -9.62
C GLU A 54 -1.62 -2.42 -10.35
N ARG A 55 -2.68 -2.78 -9.62
CA ARG A 55 -4.01 -2.99 -10.19
C ARG A 55 -4.59 -1.70 -10.75
N VAL A 56 -4.55 -0.60 -9.98
CA VAL A 56 -5.03 0.72 -10.42
C VAL A 56 -4.23 1.23 -11.61
N ALA A 57 -2.91 1.03 -11.63
CA ALA A 57 -2.07 1.40 -12.77
C ALA A 57 -2.48 0.65 -14.04
N ARG A 58 -2.76 -0.67 -13.93
CA ARG A 58 -3.27 -1.48 -15.05
C ARG A 58 -4.64 -0.99 -15.51
N GLU A 59 -5.59 -0.75 -14.60
CA GLU A 59 -6.94 -0.29 -14.94
C GLU A 59 -6.92 1.07 -15.65
N LYS A 60 -6.07 2.01 -15.23
CA LYS A 60 -5.87 3.29 -15.93
C LYS A 60 -5.30 3.08 -17.33
N MET A 61 -4.31 2.20 -17.49
CA MET A 61 -3.73 1.91 -18.81
C MET A 61 -4.76 1.29 -19.77
N THR A 62 -5.58 0.35 -19.28
CA THR A 62 -6.66 -0.26 -20.07
C THR A 62 -7.74 0.78 -20.44
N ALA A 63 -8.09 1.68 -19.53
CA ALA A 63 -9.04 2.77 -19.80
C ALA A 63 -8.53 3.73 -20.89
N HIS A 64 -7.22 4.03 -20.92
CA HIS A 64 -6.62 4.85 -21.97
C HIS A 64 -6.54 4.14 -23.32
N LEU A 65 -6.30 2.83 -23.35
CA LEU A 65 -6.29 2.02 -24.57
C LEU A 65 -7.69 1.88 -25.18
N CYS A 66 -8.71 1.64 -24.33
CA CYS A 66 -10.10 1.50 -24.79
C CYS A 66 -10.63 2.81 -25.41
N LYS A 67 -10.31 3.98 -24.83
CA LYS A 67 -10.67 5.29 -25.40
C LYS A 67 -10.07 5.56 -26.78
N ARG A 68 -8.87 5.04 -27.08
CA ARG A 68 -8.24 5.20 -28.40
C ARG A 68 -8.85 4.26 -29.45
N ALA A 69 -9.27 3.06 -29.04
CA ALA A 69 -9.90 2.09 -29.93
C ALA A 69 -11.32 2.49 -30.35
N SER A 70 -12.05 3.25 -29.53
CA SER A 70 -13.41 3.73 -29.84
C SER A 70 -13.47 5.06 -30.61
N ALA A 71 -12.31 5.68 -30.89
CA ALA A 71 -12.19 6.95 -31.61
C ALA A 71 -11.62 6.78 -33.03
N SER A 72 -11.58 5.55 -33.55
CA SER A 72 -11.24 5.17 -34.93
C SER A 72 -12.44 4.46 -35.56
#